data_AF-A0A851I8M1-F1
#
_entry.id   AF-A0A851I8M1-F1
#
_cell.length_a   1.000
_cell.length_b   1.000
_cell.length_c   1.000
_cell.angle_alpha   90.00
_cell.angle_beta   90.00
_cell.angle_gamma   90.00
#
_symmetry.space_group_name_H-M   'P 1'
#
loop_
_entity.id
_entity.type
_entity.pdbx_description
1 polymer ?
#
loop_
_entity_poly.entity_id
_entity_poly.type
_entity_poly.pdbx_seq_one_letter_code
_entity_poly.pdbx_strand_id
1 'polypeptide(L)'
;MKLLKKSMLVLSVMTLIGGMSFAATAKRRTGKKPAARRVASESYTCSSERITVSYPATNAARVVTKAGNVYNLKVAVSASGARYVSKNGNIEFFKGGKDAIYRGPNGIEKSCRRR
;
A
#
# COMPACT_ATOMS: atom_id res chain seq x y z
N MET A 1 -14.97 -31.74 38.77
CA MET A 1 -13.96 -30.72 39.15
C MET A 1 -14.50 -29.37 38.69
N LYS A 2 -14.87 -28.48 39.62
CA LYS A 2 -14.21 -27.17 39.86
C LYS A 2 -14.01 -26.39 38.55
N LEU A 3 -14.63 -25.22 38.33
CA LEU A 3 -14.38 -24.03 39.12
C LEU A 3 -15.49 -22.96 38.90
N LEU A 4 -16.19 -22.59 39.98
CA LEU A 4 -16.98 -21.37 40.10
C LEU A 4 -16.06 -20.18 40.37
N LYS A 5 -16.31 -19.01 39.76
CA LYS A 5 -16.44 -17.69 40.43
C LYS A 5 -16.55 -16.57 39.37
N LYS A 6 -17.66 -15.80 39.37
CA LYS A 6 -17.84 -14.52 40.12
C LYS A 6 -16.83 -13.47 39.63
N SER A 7 -17.19 -12.26 39.24
CA SER A 7 -18.33 -11.45 39.62
C SER A 7 -18.37 -10.24 38.70
N MET A 8 -19.57 -9.80 38.30
CA MET A 8 -19.80 -8.41 37.92
C MET A 8 -19.48 -7.51 39.11
N LEU A 9 -18.83 -6.38 38.85
CA LEU A 9 -18.80 -5.26 39.79
C LEU A 9 -18.75 -3.96 39.00
N VAL A 10 -19.95 -3.47 38.73
CA VAL A 10 -20.26 -2.07 38.43
C VAL A 10 -19.88 -1.28 39.68
N LEU A 11 -18.97 -0.30 39.58
CA LEU A 11 -18.91 0.80 40.53
C LEU A 11 -18.68 2.12 39.80
N SER A 12 -19.78 2.83 39.66
CA SER A 12 -19.88 4.26 39.34
C SER A 12 -19.07 5.10 40.32
N VAL A 13 -18.27 6.04 39.80
CA VAL A 13 -17.89 7.28 40.52
C VAL A 13 -17.99 8.45 39.53
N MET A 14 -19.16 9.06 39.52
CA MET A 14 -19.37 10.45 39.09
C MET A 14 -19.26 11.33 40.34
N THR A 15 -18.28 12.25 40.37
CA THR A 15 -18.42 13.61 40.95
C THR A 15 -17.16 14.45 40.72
N LEU A 16 -17.29 15.43 39.82
CA LEU A 16 -16.98 16.86 39.94
C LEU A 16 -15.87 17.33 40.90
N ILE A 17 -14.86 18.02 40.34
CA ILE A 17 -14.19 19.27 40.78
C ILE A 17 -13.48 19.76 39.50
N GLY A 18 -13.70 20.96 38.97
CA GLY A 18 -13.58 22.28 39.59
C GLY A 18 -12.47 23.00 38.81
N GLY A 19 -12.80 24.16 38.24
CA GLY A 19 -12.04 24.79 37.17
C GLY A 19 -10.62 25.24 37.51
N MET A 20 -9.84 25.47 36.44
CA MET A 20 -8.87 26.55 36.33
C MET A 20 -8.31 26.57 34.91
N SER A 21 -8.70 27.58 34.13
CA SER A 21 -7.97 28.02 32.97
C SER A 21 -6.61 28.54 33.44
N PHE A 22 -5.53 27.85 33.09
CA PHE A 22 -4.20 28.46 33.04
C PHE A 22 -3.61 28.22 31.67
N ALA A 23 -3.43 29.33 30.95
CA ALA A 23 -2.63 29.40 29.75
C ALA A 23 -1.19 28.97 30.10
N ALA A 24 -0.79 27.79 29.64
CA ALA A 24 0.59 27.38 29.60
C ALA A 24 0.90 26.91 28.18
N THR A 25 1.76 27.68 27.52
CA THR A 25 2.38 27.46 26.22
C THR A 25 2.91 26.02 26.07
N ALA A 26 2.06 25.10 25.61
CA ALA A 26 2.51 23.79 25.15
C ALA A 26 2.81 23.92 23.66
N LYS A 27 4.06 24.33 23.39
CA LYS A 27 4.86 24.04 22.20
C LYS A 27 4.07 23.24 21.16
N ARG A 28 3.68 23.91 20.05
CA ARG A 28 3.16 23.26 18.83
C ARG A 28 4.02 22.04 18.58
N ARG A 29 3.53 20.85 18.97
CA ARG A 29 4.05 19.59 18.48
C ARG A 29 3.73 19.68 17.01
N THR A 30 4.73 20.05 16.23
CA THR A 30 4.78 19.75 14.81
C THR A 30 4.40 18.29 14.74
N GLY A 31 3.14 18.04 14.37
CA GLY A 31 2.71 16.73 13.97
C GLY A 31 3.65 16.36 12.86
N LYS A 32 4.71 15.60 13.18
CA LYS A 32 5.40 14.79 12.20
C LYS A 32 4.28 13.91 11.68
N LYS A 33 3.66 14.33 10.56
CA LYS A 33 2.93 13.44 9.67
C LYS A 33 3.78 12.17 9.65
N PRO A 34 3.23 11.00 10.00
CA PRO A 34 3.99 9.77 9.95
C PRO A 34 4.65 9.75 8.58
N ALA A 35 5.99 9.72 8.55
CA ALA A 35 6.74 9.76 7.31
C ALA A 35 6.14 8.64 6.45
N ALA A 36 5.42 9.01 5.39
CA ALA A 36 4.71 8.06 4.57
C ALA A 36 5.73 7.02 4.16
N ARG A 37 5.52 5.77 4.60
CA ARG A 37 6.42 4.64 4.33
C ARG A 37 6.71 4.68 2.82
N ARG A 38 7.94 5.01 2.45
CA ARG A 38 8.33 5.15 1.05
C ARG A 38 8.19 3.78 0.40
N VAL A 39 7.10 3.57 -0.31
CA VAL A 39 6.87 2.35 -1.09
C VAL A 39 7.90 2.37 -2.22
N ALA A 40 8.71 1.32 -2.31
CA ALA A 40 9.68 1.20 -3.39
C ALA A 40 8.95 1.29 -4.74
N SER A 41 9.35 2.26 -5.56
CA SER A 41 8.78 2.49 -6.88
C SER A 41 9.88 2.51 -7.93
N GLU A 42 9.66 1.79 -9.02
CA GLU A 42 10.53 1.72 -10.18
C GLU A 42 9.81 2.34 -11.39
N SER A 43 10.56 3.04 -12.23
CA SER A 43 10.04 3.58 -13.49
C SER A 43 10.48 2.71 -14.65
N TYR A 44 9.55 2.42 -15.55
CA TYR A 44 9.77 1.61 -16.73
C TYR A 44 9.39 2.39 -17.98
N THR A 45 10.19 2.25 -19.04
CA THR A 45 9.85 2.77 -20.37
C THR A 45 9.41 1.60 -21.22
N CYS A 46 8.13 1.58 -21.60
CA CYS A 46 7.46 0.57 -22.40
C CYS A 46 7.18 1.15 -23.79
N SER A 47 8.02 0.80 -24.77
CA SER A 47 8.05 1.46 -26.08
C SER A 47 8.22 2.98 -25.94
N SER A 48 7.19 3.79 -26.20
CA SER A 48 7.18 5.26 -26.04
C SER A 48 6.50 5.75 -24.76
N GLU A 49 5.87 4.85 -24.00
CA GLU A 49 5.11 5.17 -22.80
C GLU A 49 5.95 4.90 -21.54
N ARG A 50 5.76 5.71 -20.49
CA ARG A 50 6.35 5.44 -19.18
C ARG A 50 5.29 4.98 -18.20
N ILE A 51 5.65 3.97 -17.41
CA ILE A 51 4.84 3.50 -16.29
C ILE A 51 5.67 3.54 -15.02
N THR A 52 5.01 3.78 -13.90
CA THR A 52 5.61 3.70 -12.56
C THR A 52 5.01 2.50 -11.86
N VAL A 53 5.86 1.58 -11.41
CA VAL A 53 5.45 0.39 -10.68
C VAL A 53 5.93 0.51 -9.24
N SER A 54 5.00 0.39 -8.30
CA SER A 54 5.29 0.43 -6.87
C SER A 54 4.97 -0.92 -6.23
N TYR A 55 5.75 -1.33 -5.22
CA TYR A 55 5.60 -2.61 -4.55
C TYR A 55 5.18 -2.41 -3.09
N PRO A 56 3.88 -2.21 -2.81
CA PRO A 56 3.40 -1.98 -1.45
C PRO A 56 3.59 -3.20 -0.53
N ALA A 57 3.63 -4.40 -1.11
CA ALA A 57 3.92 -5.66 -0.44
C ALA A 57 4.68 -6.60 -1.40
N THR A 58 5.26 -7.68 -0.87
CA THR A 58 6.02 -8.66 -1.68
C THR A 58 5.16 -9.38 -2.72
N ASN A 59 3.87 -9.51 -2.46
CA ASN A 59 2.90 -10.18 -3.32
C ASN A 59 2.00 -9.19 -4.10
N ALA A 60 2.32 -7.89 -4.09
CA ALA A 60 1.50 -6.86 -4.68
C ALA A 60 2.33 -5.85 -5.46
N ALA A 61 1.85 -5.49 -6.65
CA ALA A 61 2.40 -4.43 -7.46
C ALA A 61 1.28 -3.44 -7.81
N ARG A 62 1.61 -2.16 -7.85
CA ARG A 62 0.71 -1.11 -8.31
C ARG A 62 1.36 -0.40 -9.48
N VAL A 63 0.76 -0.55 -10.66
CA VAL A 63 1.18 0.10 -11.90
C VAL A 63 0.40 1.39 -12.07
N VAL A 64 1.11 2.47 -12.37
CA VAL A 64 0.54 3.77 -12.72
C VAL A 64 1.01 4.13 -14.13
N THR A 65 0.10 4.31 -15.06
CA THR A 65 0.45 4.68 -16.44
C THR A 65 0.64 6.20 -16.57
N LYS A 66 1.23 6.64 -17.69
CA LYS A 66 1.37 8.08 -18.00
C LYS A 66 0.03 8.81 -18.04
N ALA A 67 -1.04 8.12 -18.46
CA ALA A 67 -2.40 8.63 -18.49
C ALA A 67 -3.05 8.76 -17.10
N GLY A 68 -2.37 8.31 -16.03
CA GLY A 68 -2.89 8.37 -14.66
C GLY A 68 -3.72 7.15 -14.24
N ASN A 69 -3.87 6.14 -15.12
CA ASN A 69 -4.57 4.91 -14.77
C ASN A 69 -3.78 4.13 -13.72
N VAL A 70 -4.49 3.61 -12.72
CA VAL A 70 -3.89 2.87 -11.60
C VAL A 70 -4.40 1.44 -11.60
N TYR A 71 -3.49 0.48 -11.66
CA TYR A 71 -3.80 -0.94 -11.64
C TYR A 71 -3.12 -1.60 -10.44
N ASN A 72 -3.94 -2.15 -9.54
CA ASN A 72 -3.48 -2.96 -8.43
C ASN A 72 -3.43 -4.42 -8.85
N LEU A 73 -2.24 -5.00 -8.83
CA LEU A 73 -1.92 -6.33 -9.28
C LEU A 73 -1.46 -7.20 -8.10
N LYS A 74 -1.73 -8.49 -8.17
CA LYS A 74 -1.24 -9.50 -7.23
C LYS A 74 -0.28 -10.44 -7.92
N VAL A 75 0.67 -10.98 -7.16
CA VAL A 75 1.58 -11.99 -7.69
C VAL A 75 0.80 -13.19 -8.24
N ALA A 76 1.25 -13.69 -9.38
CA ALA A 76 0.77 -14.90 -10.02
C ALA A 76 1.93 -15.88 -10.20
N VAL A 77 1.62 -17.16 -10.41
CA VAL A 77 2.64 -18.19 -10.62
C VAL A 77 3.43 -17.92 -11.90
N SER A 78 4.76 -18.00 -11.80
CA SER A 78 5.71 -17.89 -12.92
C SER A 78 6.89 -18.84 -12.72
N ALA A 79 7.41 -19.38 -13.82
CA ALA A 79 8.57 -20.28 -13.78
C ALA A 79 9.88 -19.57 -13.39
N SER A 80 10.04 -18.31 -13.80
CA SER A 80 11.16 -17.44 -13.44
C SER A 80 10.67 -16.00 -13.38
N GLY A 81 11.33 -15.16 -12.57
CA GLY A 81 10.93 -13.76 -12.38
C GLY A 81 9.67 -13.59 -11.53
N ALA A 82 9.12 -12.37 -11.54
CA ALA A 82 7.95 -12.01 -10.76
C ALA A 82 6.80 -11.57 -11.69
N ARG A 83 5.73 -12.37 -11.74
CA ARG A 83 4.52 -12.08 -12.49
C ARG A 83 3.46 -11.48 -11.58
N TYR A 84 2.82 -10.41 -12.01
CA TYR A 84 1.72 -9.75 -11.31
C TYR A 84 0.53 -9.59 -12.26
N VAL A 85 -0.66 -9.95 -11.80
CA VAL A 85 -1.88 -9.95 -12.61
C VAL A 85 -3.00 -9.22 -11.85
N SER A 86 -3.86 -8.51 -12.58
CA SER A 86 -5.06 -7.90 -11.99
C SER A 86 -6.08 -8.97 -11.58
N LYS A 87 -7.03 -8.61 -10.71
CA LYS A 87 -8.09 -9.54 -10.27
C LYS A 87 -8.86 -10.20 -11.43
N ASN A 88 -8.99 -9.49 -12.56
CA ASN A 88 -9.75 -9.95 -13.72
C ASN A 88 -8.87 -10.52 -14.83
N GLY A 89 -7.54 -10.60 -14.67
CA GLY A 89 -6.63 -11.15 -15.68
C GLY A 89 -6.24 -10.20 -16.83
N ASN A 90 -6.96 -9.10 -17.00
CA ASN A 90 -6.81 -8.20 -18.16
C ASN A 90 -5.53 -7.36 -18.16
N ILE A 91 -4.91 -7.18 -16.98
CA ILE A 91 -3.67 -6.42 -16.84
C ILE A 91 -2.62 -7.34 -16.26
N GLU A 92 -1.44 -7.30 -16.85
CA GLU A 92 -0.32 -8.10 -16.40
C GLU A 92 0.97 -7.27 -16.40
N PHE A 93 1.79 -7.48 -15.39
CA PHE A 93 3.13 -6.95 -15.30
C PHE A 93 4.08 -8.07 -14.90
N PHE A 94 5.04 -8.37 -15.76
CA PHE A 94 6.07 -9.36 -15.52
C PHE A 94 7.42 -8.67 -15.38
N LYS A 95 8.19 -9.02 -14.35
CA LYS A 95 9.54 -8.50 -14.11
C LYS A 95 10.56 -9.64 -14.19
N GLY A 96 11.46 -9.56 -15.16
CA GLY A 96 12.58 -10.48 -15.38
C GLY A 96 13.90 -9.72 -15.37
N GLY A 97 14.57 -9.64 -14.21
CA GLY A 97 15.85 -8.93 -14.09
C GLY A 97 15.71 -7.42 -14.35
N LYS A 98 16.35 -6.92 -15.42
CA LYS A 98 16.29 -5.51 -15.87
C LYS A 98 15.18 -5.24 -16.89
N ASP A 99 14.57 -6.31 -17.41
CA ASP A 99 13.51 -6.26 -18.39
C ASP A 99 12.16 -6.53 -17.71
N ALA A 100 11.12 -5.98 -18.32
CA ALA A 100 9.75 -6.21 -17.89
C ALA A 100 8.81 -6.29 -19.09
N ILE A 101 7.66 -6.90 -18.90
CA ILE A 101 6.58 -6.95 -19.90
C ILE A 101 5.34 -6.39 -19.22
N TYR A 102 4.64 -5.50 -19.92
CA TYR A 102 3.38 -4.95 -19.48
C TYR A 102 2.29 -5.26 -20.50
N ARG A 103 1.24 -5.98 -20.08
CA ARG A 103 0.03 -6.16 -20.87
C ARG A 103 -1.04 -5.20 -20.36
N GLY A 104 -1.44 -4.27 -21.21
CA GLY A 104 -2.49 -3.30 -20.92
C GLY A 104 -3.91 -3.86 -21.10
N PRO A 105 -4.95 -3.06 -20.78
CA PRO A 105 -6.35 -3.50 -20.89
C PRO A 105 -6.79 -3.81 -22.32
N ASN A 106 -6.07 -3.30 -23.31
CA ASN A 106 -6.27 -3.58 -24.73
C ASN A 106 -5.67 -4.95 -25.16
N GLY A 107 -5.10 -5.72 -24.24
CA GLY A 107 -4.47 -7.01 -24.52
C GLY A 107 -3.12 -6.90 -25.23
N ILE A 108 -2.63 -5.69 -25.50
CA ILE A 108 -1.34 -5.49 -26.18
C ILE A 108 -0.21 -5.57 -25.17
N GLU A 109 0.71 -6.49 -25.42
CA GLU A 109 1.94 -6.64 -24.65
C GLU A 109 3.00 -5.66 -25.12
N LYS A 110 3.62 -4.96 -24.18
CA LYS A 110 4.71 -4.03 -24.42
C LYS A 110 5.94 -4.46 -23.63
N SER A 111 7.06 -4.60 -24.31
CA SER A 111 8.36 -4.77 -23.66
C SER A 111 8.78 -3.46 -23.00
N CYS A 112 9.25 -3.57 -21.77
CA CYS A 112 9.59 -2.47 -20.89
C CYS A 112 11.01 -2.62 -20.37
N ARG A 113 11.75 -1.51 -20.31
CA ARG A 113 13.09 -1.46 -19.71
C ARG A 113 13.07 -0.59 -18.47
N ARG A 114 13.70 -1.05 -17.39
CA ARG A 114 13.85 -0.23 -16.18
C ARG A 114 14.75 0.97 -16.50
N ARG A 115 14.32 2.16 -16.08
CA ARG A 115 15.08 3.41 -16.21
C ARG A 115 15.99 3.64 -15.00
#